data_AF-A0A728R6Q0-F1
#
_entry.id   AF-A0A728R6Q0-F1
#
_cell.length_a   1.000
_cell.length_b   1.000
_cell.length_c   1.000
_cell.angle_alpha   90.00
_cell.angle_beta   90.00
_cell.angle_gamma   90.00
#
_symmetry.space_group_name_H-M   'P 1'
#
loop_
_entity.id
_entity.type
_entity.pdbx_description
1 polymer ?
#
loop_
_entity_poly.entity_id
_entity_poly.type
_entity_poly.pdbx_seq_one_letter_code
_entity_poly.pdbx_strand_id
1 'polypeptide(L)' 'MRTVSVFKNGNNRAIRLPRDLDFDGVNELEIFREGDTIILRPARPSWGSFRHEEKANPDFLTEREDIVSDEGRFEL' A
#
# COMPACT_ATOMS: atom_id res chain seq x y z
N MET A 1 -19.76 -12.82 5.71
CA MET A 1 -20.27 -11.63 4.99
C MET A 1 -20.99 -10.74 5.99
N ARG A 2 -20.57 -9.48 6.15
CA ARG A 2 -21.18 -8.54 7.11
C ARG A 2 -21.76 -7.37 6.34
N THR A 3 -22.99 -7.00 6.64
CA THR A 3 -23.62 -5.80 6.09
C THR A 3 -23.33 -4.61 7.00
N VAL A 4 -23.07 -3.46 6.41
CA VAL A 4 -22.91 -2.18 7.13
C VAL A 4 -24.00 -1.23 6.67
N SER A 5 -24.48 -0.38 7.58
CA SER A 5 -25.45 0.65 7.24
C SER A 5 -24.76 1.83 6.57
N VAL A 6 -25.36 2.32 5.48
CA VAL A 6 -24.95 3.59 4.85
C VAL A 6 -25.80 4.72 5.41
N PHE A 7 -25.16 5.79 5.85
CA PHE A 7 -25.83 6.96 6.42
C PHE A 7 -25.40 8.25 5.72
N LYS A 8 -26.11 9.36 5.95
CA LYS A 8 -25.73 10.68 5.43
C LYS A 8 -24.78 11.39 6.41
N ASN A 9 -23.72 11.98 5.88
CA ASN A 9 -22.82 12.87 6.60
C ASN A 9 -22.68 14.19 5.81
N GLY A 10 -23.44 15.21 6.23
CA GLY A 10 -23.63 16.42 5.43
C GLY A 10 -24.24 16.12 4.07
N ASN A 11 -23.60 16.60 3.01
CA ASN A 11 -24.00 16.34 1.62
C ASN A 11 -23.54 14.96 1.09
N ASN A 12 -22.75 14.21 1.86
CA ASN A 12 -22.15 12.94 1.44
C ASN A 12 -22.86 11.73 2.06
N ARG A 13 -22.59 10.54 1.50
CA ARG A 13 -22.91 9.26 2.13
C ARG A 13 -21.66 8.68 2.77
N ALA A 14 -21.81 8.01 3.91
CA ALA A 14 -20.72 7.39 4.64
C ALA A 14 -21.12 5.99 5.13
N ILE A 15 -20.10 5.15 5.34
CA ILE A 15 -20.22 3.86 6.02
C ILE A 15 -19.43 3.93 7.34
N ARG A 16 -19.83 3.14 8.33
CA ARG A 16 -18.98 2.89 9.51
C ARG A 16 -18.06 1.73 9.18
N LEU A 17 -16.75 1.96 9.17
CA LEU A 17 -15.78 0.89 9.04
C LEU A 17 -15.73 0.11 10.36
N PRO A 18 -16.00 -1.21 10.36
CA PRO A 18 -15.84 -2.02 11.55
C PRO A 18 -14.39 -2.02 12.03
N ARG A 19 -14.18 -1.99 13.35
CA ARG A 19 -12.83 -1.92 13.96
C ARG A 19 -11.91 -3.08 13.56
N ASP A 20 -12.49 -4.25 13.31
CA ASP A 20 -11.80 -5.45 12.84
C ASP A 20 -11.37 -5.38 11.37
N LEU A 21 -11.93 -4.45 10.60
CA LEU A 21 -11.60 -4.18 9.20
C LEU A 21 -10.85 -2.85 9.01
N ASP A 22 -10.48 -2.20 10.12
CA ASP A 22 -9.75 -0.93 10.09
C ASP A 22 -8.26 -1.13 9.79
N PHE A 23 -7.61 -0.08 9.30
CA PHE A 23 -6.18 -0.07 8.99
C PHE A 23 -5.42 0.73 10.04
N ASP A 24 -4.64 0.04 10.87
CA ASP A 24 -3.86 0.70 11.92
C ASP A 24 -2.83 1.68 11.31
N GLY A 25 -2.81 2.90 11.85
CA GLY A 25 -1.91 3.98 11.39
C GLY A 25 -2.19 4.54 9.99
N VAL A 26 -3.28 4.16 9.31
CA VAL A 26 -3.63 4.67 7.97
C VAL A 26 -4.71 5.73 8.07
N ASN A 27 -4.39 6.95 7.61
CA ASN A 27 -5.33 8.08 7.64
C ASN A 27 -6.06 8.29 6.31
N GLU A 28 -5.54 7.73 5.21
CA GLU A 28 -6.05 7.97 3.85
C GLU A 28 -6.16 6.66 3.06
N LEU A 29 -7.29 6.48 2.37
CA LEU A 29 -7.56 5.35 1.50
C LEU A 29 -7.82 5.86 0.07
N GLU A 30 -7.27 5.14 -0.90
CA GLU A 30 -7.69 5.25 -2.28
C GLU A 30 -9.03 4.51 -2.47
N ILE A 31 -9.91 5.08 -3.30
CA ILE A 31 -11.22 4.51 -3.62
C ILE A 31 -11.33 4.23 -5.12
N PHE A 32 -11.66 2.98 -5.45
CA PHE A 32 -11.89 2.53 -6.82
C PHE A 32 -13.28 1.93 -6.95
N ARG A 33 -13.83 1.97 -8.17
CA ARG A 33 -15.13 1.38 -8.48
C ARG A 33 -15.01 0.42 -9.66
N GLU A 34 -15.49 -0.79 -9.46
CA GLU A 34 -15.58 -1.83 -10.48
C GLU A 34 -17.03 -2.31 -10.52
N GLY A 35 -17.83 -1.78 -11.45
CA GLY A 35 -19.27 -2.05 -11.52
C GLY A 35 -20.02 -1.63 -10.26
N ASP A 36 -20.57 -2.61 -9.54
CA ASP A 36 -21.27 -2.44 -8.26
C ASP A 36 -20.36 -2.57 -7.03
N THR A 37 -19.07 -2.87 -7.24
CA THR A 37 -18.08 -3.04 -6.19
C THR A 37 -17.30 -1.74 -5.96
N ILE A 38 -17.12 -1.37 -4.69
CA ILE A 38 -16.21 -0.32 -4.26
C ILE A 38 -15.02 -0.97 -3.55
N ILE A 39 -13.81 -0.67 -4.01
CA ILE A 39 -12.56 -1.16 -3.45
C ILE A 39 -11.90 0.00 -2.71
N LEU A 40 -11.57 -0.23 -1.43
CA LEU A 40 -10.79 0.69 -0.61
C LEU A 40 -9.44 0.05 -0.31
N ARG A 41 -8.36 0.81 -0.48
CA ARG A 41 -7.02 0.35 -0.09
C ARG A 41 -6.20 1.51 0.49
N PRO A 42 -5.25 1.26 1.40
CA PRO A 42 -4.34 2.29 1.90
C PRO A 42 -3.69 3.06 0.76
N ALA A 43 -3.72 4.39 0.85
CA ALA A 43 -2.96 5.22 -0.07
C ALA A 43 -1.47 4.92 0.10
N ARG A 44 -0.80 4.63 -1.01
CA ARG A 44 0.64 4.35 -1.01
C ARG A 44 1.32 5.29 -1.99
N PRO A 45 2.56 5.72 -1.70
CA PRO A 45 3.35 6.43 -2.67
C PRO A 45 3.50 5.59 -3.94
N SER A 46 3.29 6.20 -5.11
CA SER A 46 3.54 5.53 -6.38
C SER A 46 5.03 5.50 -6.68
N TRP A 47 5.49 4.67 -7.62
CA TRP A 47 6.88 4.77 -8.11
C TRP A 47 7.25 6.18 -8.60
N GLY A 48 6.27 6.96 -9.07
CA GLY A 48 6.48 8.36 -9.41
C GLY A 48 6.85 9.23 -8.22
N SER A 49 6.43 8.90 -7.00
CA SER A 49 6.80 9.66 -5.81
C SER A 49 8.27 9.48 -5.44
N PHE A 50 8.86 8.32 -5.78
CA PHE A 50 10.26 7.99 -5.45
C PHE A 50 11.25 9.04 -5.97
N ARG A 51 10.93 9.73 -7.06
CA ARG A 51 11.75 10.81 -7.63
C ARG A 51 11.91 12.02 -6.70
N HIS A 52 11.03 12.15 -5.71
CA HIS A 52 11.01 13.25 -4.74
C HIS A 52 11.78 12.91 -3.46
N GLU A 53 12.18 11.64 -3.30
CA GLU A 53 13.02 11.22 -2.19
C GLU A 53 14.45 11.74 -2.36
N GLU A 54 15.15 11.90 -1.24
CA GLU A 54 16.55 12.30 -1.24
C GLU A 54 17.43 11.23 -1.89
N LYS A 55 18.51 11.68 -2.54
CA LYS A 55 19.51 10.75 -3.07
C LYS A 55 20.18 10.03 -1.92
N ALA A 56 20.49 8.75 -2.13
CA ALA A 56 21.37 8.01 -1.24
C ALA A 56 22.73 8.73 -1.13
N ASN A 57 23.40 8.53 0.00
CA ASN A 57 24.75 9.05 0.21
C ASN A 57 25.73 8.49 -0.84
N PRO A 58 26.79 9.23 -1.21
CA PRO A 58 27.74 8.79 -2.24
C PRO A 58 28.44 7.46 -1.95
N ASP A 59 28.56 7.09 -0.68
CA ASP A 59 29.20 5.87 -0.18
C ASP A 59 28.20 4.72 0.08
N PHE A 60 26.90 4.97 -0.11
CA PHE A 60 25.88 3.95 0.10
C PHE A 60 26.03 2.82 -0.93
N LEU A 61 26.29 1.60 -0.44
CA LEU A 61 26.47 0.39 -1.24
C LEU A 61 27.60 0.49 -2.28
N THR A 62 28.70 1.18 -1.96
CA THR A 62 29.93 1.13 -2.79
C THR A 62 30.49 -0.29 -2.88
N GLU A 63 30.42 -1.05 -1.79
CA GLU A 63 30.69 -2.47 -1.76
C GLU A 63 29.38 -3.21 -1.41
N ARG A 64 29.05 -4.24 -2.19
CA ARG A 64 27.89 -5.10 -1.95
C ARG A 64 28.35 -6.54 -2.02
N GLU A 65 28.49 -7.16 -0.87
CA GLU A 65 28.88 -8.57 -0.77
C GLU A 65 27.75 -9.47 -1.27
N ASP A 66 28.12 -10.52 -2.00
CA ASP A 66 27.21 -11.60 -2.36
C ASP A 66 26.99 -12.49 -1.14
N ILE A 67 25.75 -12.51 -0.63
CA ILE A 67 25.35 -13.36 0.50
C ILE A 67 24.92 -14.77 0.07
N VAL A 68 24.93 -15.04 -1.23
CA VAL A 68 24.62 -16.36 -1.81
C VAL A 68 25.76 -16.74 -2.73
N SER A 69 26.49 -17.79 -2.38
CA SER A 69 27.45 -18.41 -3.30
C SER A 69 26.68 -19.03 -4.47
N ASP A 70 27.23 -18.95 -5.69
CA ASP A 70 26.62 -19.59 -6.86
C ASP A 70 26.66 -21.13 -6.82
N GLU A 71 27.17 -21.70 -5.71
CA GLU A 71 27.13 -23.14 -5.45
C GLU A 71 25.68 -23.61 -5.26
N GLY A 72 25.18 -24.34 -6.26
CA GLY A 72 23.86 -24.98 -6.22
C GLY A 72 22.72 -24.14 -6.81
N ARG A 73 23.00 -23.01 -7.49
CA ARG A 73 21.92 -22.22 -8.09
C ARG A 73 21.21 -22.96 -9.22
N PHE A 74 21.91 -23.70 -10.10
CA PHE A 74 21.28 -24.60 -11.07
C PHE A 74 22.31 -25.64 -11.59
N GLU A 75 22.04 -26.93 -11.43
CA GLU A 75 22.57 -27.97 -12.33
C GLU A 75 21.48 -28.27 -13.38
N LEU A 76 21.79 -28.07 -14.66
CA LEU A 76 20.92 -28.41 -15.81
C LEU A 76 21.11 -29.87 -16.21
#